data_AF-A0A9R0QN20-F1
#
_entry.id   AF-A0A9R0QN20-F1
#
_cell.length_a   1.000
_cell.length_b   1.000
_cell.length_c   1.000
_cell.angle_alpha   90.00
_cell.angle_beta   90.00
_cell.angle_gamma   90.00
#
_symmetry.space_group_name_H-M   'P 1'
#
loop_
_entity.id
_entity.type
_entity.pdbx_description
1 polymer ?
#
loop_
_entity_poly.entity_id
_entity_poly.type
_entity_poly.pdbx_seq_one_letter_code
_entity_poly.pdbx_strand_id
1 'polypeptide(L)'
;MFTFKKIIQQTNQKKDTIGDGDGEDEEVEPLTEEEQEEKEQLLEEGFSTWTRRDFNTFIRACEKYGRDDIKSIASEMEGKTEEEVQRYAEVFKERYTELNDYDRIIKNIEKGESKISRKDEIMKAIAKKMDRYKNPWLELKIQYGQNKGKLYNEECDRFLLCMVHKLGYGNWEELKSAFRMSPLFRFDWFVKSRTTQELARRCDTLIRLVEKENQECDERDRQARKDKKNMTPTKRPSSSSPMDSPMQTPSKRGRRDGSAPSGKRRRR
;
A
#
# COMPACT_ATOMS: atom_id res chain seq x y z
N MET A 1 7.89 -9.80 -29.75
CA MET A 1 8.03 -11.27 -29.55
C MET A 1 6.71 -12.01 -29.23
N PHE A 2 5.53 -11.44 -29.52
CA PHE A 2 4.24 -11.93 -28.99
C PHE A 2 3.20 -12.38 -30.04
N THR A 3 3.36 -12.03 -31.31
CA THR A 3 2.46 -12.47 -32.39
C THR A 3 3.05 -13.62 -33.22
N PHE A 4 4.38 -13.67 -33.37
CA PHE A 4 5.03 -14.65 -34.25
C PHE A 4 5.13 -16.08 -33.68
N LYS A 5 5.13 -16.25 -32.34
CA LYS A 5 5.30 -17.58 -31.73
C LYS A 5 4.04 -18.45 -31.81
N LYS A 6 2.85 -17.86 -31.76
CA LYS A 6 1.59 -18.61 -31.76
C LYS A 6 1.28 -19.19 -33.14
N ILE A 7 1.63 -18.45 -34.20
CA ILE A 7 1.53 -18.92 -35.59
C ILE A 7 2.56 -20.03 -35.83
N ILE A 8 3.82 -19.84 -35.41
CA ILE A 8 4.87 -20.87 -35.56
C ILE A 8 4.59 -22.14 -34.74
N GLN A 9 4.04 -22.04 -33.52
CA GLN A 9 3.71 -23.24 -32.74
C GLN A 9 2.51 -24.00 -33.30
N GLN A 10 1.50 -23.31 -33.86
CA GLN A 10 0.36 -23.98 -34.50
C GLN A 10 0.73 -24.62 -35.83
N THR A 11 1.65 -24.03 -36.61
CA THR A 11 2.19 -24.66 -37.82
C THR A 11 3.13 -25.82 -37.49
N ASN A 12 3.96 -25.73 -36.44
CA ASN A 12 4.84 -26.83 -36.05
C ASN A 12 4.09 -28.01 -35.39
N GLN A 13 3.05 -27.79 -34.58
CA GLN A 13 2.25 -28.91 -34.04
C GLN A 13 1.47 -29.68 -35.10
N LYS A 14 1.05 -29.02 -36.19
CA LYS A 14 0.46 -29.71 -37.35
C LYS A 14 1.49 -30.54 -38.12
N LYS A 15 2.78 -30.23 -38.03
CA LYS A 15 3.86 -30.93 -38.73
C LYS A 15 4.33 -32.20 -38.02
N ASP A 16 4.21 -32.26 -36.69
CA ASP A 16 4.72 -33.39 -35.89
C ASP A 16 3.70 -34.55 -35.71
N THR A 17 2.50 -34.47 -36.31
CA THR A 17 1.48 -35.55 -36.24
C THR A 17 1.20 -36.26 -37.56
N ILE A 18 2.01 -36.03 -38.59
CA ILE A 18 1.94 -36.76 -39.85
C ILE A 18 3.06 -37.80 -39.83
N GLY A 19 2.66 -39.06 -39.65
CA GLY A 19 3.57 -40.21 -39.59
C GLY A 19 4.33 -40.43 -40.90
N ASP A 20 5.43 -41.18 -40.77
CA ASP A 20 6.28 -41.65 -41.86
C ASP A 20 5.46 -42.17 -43.04
N GLY A 21 5.36 -41.35 -44.07
CA GLY A 21 4.77 -41.67 -45.36
C GLY A 21 5.40 -40.74 -46.38
N ASP A 22 5.97 -41.32 -47.44
CA ASP A 22 6.58 -40.62 -48.57
C ASP A 22 5.62 -39.56 -49.13
N GLY A 23 5.73 -38.33 -48.61
CA GLY A 23 4.98 -37.17 -49.05
C GLY A 23 5.92 -36.29 -49.85
N GLU A 24 5.60 -36.15 -51.14
CA GLU A 24 6.22 -35.22 -52.07
C GLU A 24 6.51 -33.88 -51.37
N ASP A 25 7.69 -33.32 -51.61
CA ASP A 25 8.04 -31.98 -51.16
C ASP A 25 6.98 -31.00 -51.68
N GLU A 26 5.95 -30.71 -50.88
CA GLU A 26 4.97 -29.66 -51.18
C GLU A 26 5.76 -28.36 -51.37
N GLU A 27 5.87 -27.95 -52.63
CA GLU A 27 6.50 -26.71 -53.05
C GLU A 27 5.80 -25.57 -52.29
N VAL A 28 6.49 -25.02 -51.29
CA VAL A 28 5.93 -23.94 -50.47
C VAL A 28 5.79 -22.72 -51.37
N GLU A 29 4.57 -22.41 -51.77
CA GLU A 29 4.30 -21.24 -52.62
C GLU A 29 4.83 -19.97 -51.92
N PRO A 30 5.58 -19.12 -52.64
CA PRO A 30 6.03 -17.85 -52.09
C PRO A 30 4.81 -16.97 -51.76
N LEU A 31 4.93 -16.20 -50.68
CA LEU A 31 3.86 -15.29 -50.23
C LEU A 31 3.41 -14.38 -51.38
N THR A 32 2.10 -14.30 -51.57
CA THR A 32 1.49 -13.35 -52.49
C THR A 32 1.76 -11.91 -52.06
N GLU A 33 1.59 -10.95 -52.96
CA GLU A 33 1.80 -9.52 -52.66
C GLU A 33 0.90 -9.05 -51.50
N GLU A 34 -0.35 -9.53 -51.45
CA GLU A 34 -1.31 -9.25 -50.36
C GLU A 34 -0.86 -9.86 -49.02
N GLU A 35 -0.37 -11.10 -49.02
CA GLU A 35 0.15 -11.75 -47.81
C GLU A 35 1.47 -11.12 -47.34
N GLN A 36 2.28 -10.60 -48.26
CA GLN A 36 3.51 -9.89 -47.94
C GLN A 36 3.20 -8.54 -47.26
N GLU A 37 2.18 -7.81 -47.73
CA GLU A 37 1.68 -6.59 -47.08
C GLU A 37 1.08 -6.89 -45.70
N GLU A 38 0.25 -7.93 -45.56
CA GLU A 38 -0.32 -8.35 -44.27
C GLU A 38 0.78 -8.72 -43.27
N LYS A 39 1.80 -9.45 -43.73
CA LYS A 39 2.96 -9.80 -42.91
C LYS A 39 3.71 -8.56 -42.42
N GLU A 40 3.90 -7.54 -43.26
CA GLU A 40 4.56 -6.30 -42.85
C GLU A 40 3.75 -5.56 -41.79
N GLN A 41 2.42 -5.45 -41.96
CA GLN A 41 1.53 -4.85 -40.97
C GLN A 41 1.60 -5.59 -39.62
N LEU A 42 1.52 -6.92 -39.63
CA LEU A 42 1.58 -7.75 -38.41
C LEU A 42 2.93 -7.67 -37.68
N LEU A 43 4.02 -7.41 -38.40
CA LEU A 43 5.33 -7.18 -37.81
C LEU A 43 5.43 -5.81 -37.12
N GLU A 44 4.75 -4.80 -37.67
CA GLU A 44 4.71 -3.44 -37.14
C GLU A 44 3.81 -3.31 -35.89
N GLU A 45 2.70 -4.04 -35.84
CA GLU A 45 1.86 -4.16 -34.63
C GLU A 45 2.57 -4.82 -33.44
N GLY A 46 3.72 -5.47 -33.69
CA GLY A 46 4.52 -6.11 -32.69
C GLY A 46 5.48 -5.17 -31.95
N PHE A 47 5.88 -5.58 -30.74
CA PHE A 47 6.99 -4.95 -30.03
C PHE A 47 8.35 -5.40 -30.59
N SER A 48 8.69 -4.96 -31.81
CA SER A 48 9.93 -5.31 -32.52
C SER A 48 11.18 -4.75 -31.83
N THR A 49 11.08 -3.55 -31.24
CA THR A 49 12.16 -2.89 -30.52
C THR A 49 12.38 -3.46 -29.10
N TRP A 50 11.52 -4.37 -28.64
CA TRP A 50 11.61 -4.97 -27.31
C TRP A 50 12.39 -6.28 -27.35
N THR A 51 13.53 -6.26 -26.68
CA THR A 51 14.40 -7.42 -26.53
C THR A 51 13.99 -8.29 -25.34
N ARG A 52 14.54 -9.50 -25.27
CA ARG A 52 14.38 -10.35 -24.07
C ARG A 52 14.99 -9.73 -22.82
N ARG A 53 16.00 -8.86 -22.97
CA ARG A 53 16.58 -8.10 -21.85
C ARG A 53 15.55 -7.12 -21.31
N ASP A 54 14.92 -6.34 -22.19
CA ASP A 54 13.91 -5.34 -21.84
C ASP A 54 12.72 -5.99 -21.14
N PHE A 55 12.24 -7.13 -21.66
CA PHE A 55 11.21 -7.92 -20.99
C PHE A 55 11.60 -8.29 -19.55
N ASN A 56 12.80 -8.85 -19.35
CA ASN A 56 13.25 -9.23 -18.00
C ASN A 56 13.41 -8.01 -17.07
N THR A 57 13.87 -6.87 -17.60
CA THR A 57 13.97 -5.62 -16.85
C THR A 57 12.58 -5.11 -16.47
N PHE A 58 11.63 -5.12 -17.40
CA PHE A 58 10.24 -4.73 -17.16
C PHE A 58 9.59 -5.57 -16.06
N ILE A 59 9.74 -6.89 -16.08
CA ILE A 59 9.20 -7.76 -15.02
C ILE A 59 9.83 -7.45 -13.66
N ARG A 60 11.16 -7.27 -13.60
CA ARG A 60 11.86 -6.89 -12.34
C ARG A 60 11.42 -5.52 -11.84
N ALA A 61 11.17 -4.58 -12.74
CA ALA A 61 10.68 -3.25 -12.40
C ALA A 61 9.25 -3.31 -11.86
N CYS A 62 8.37 -4.12 -12.46
CA CYS A 62 7.03 -4.40 -11.93
C CYS A 62 7.09 -5.01 -10.52
N GLU A 63 8.00 -5.96 -10.27
CA GLU A 63 8.20 -6.53 -8.91
C GLU A 63 8.68 -5.49 -7.88
N LYS A 64 9.47 -4.50 -8.32
CA LYS A 64 10.13 -3.51 -7.44
C LYS A 64 9.26 -2.30 -7.13
N TYR A 65 8.50 -1.82 -8.12
CA TYR A 65 7.71 -0.59 -8.04
C TYR A 65 6.20 -0.83 -8.03
N GLY A 66 5.75 -2.03 -8.41
CA GLY A 66 4.36 -2.34 -8.68
C GLY A 66 4.04 -2.08 -10.15
N ARG A 67 3.17 -2.92 -10.74
CA ARG A 67 2.89 -2.90 -12.17
C ARG A 67 2.20 -1.62 -12.67
N ASP A 68 1.61 -0.87 -11.75
CA ASP A 68 0.87 0.38 -12.05
C ASP A 68 1.76 1.64 -11.99
N ASP A 69 2.98 1.56 -11.43
CA ASP A 69 3.91 2.70 -11.36
C ASP A 69 4.79 2.78 -12.62
N ILE A 70 4.15 3.17 -13.71
CA ILE A 70 4.74 3.19 -15.05
C ILE A 70 5.92 4.16 -15.15
N LYS A 71 5.88 5.26 -14.39
CA LYS A 71 6.98 6.25 -14.33
C LYS A 71 8.24 5.62 -13.75
N SER A 72 8.12 4.96 -12.61
CA SER A 72 9.26 4.29 -11.99
C SER A 72 9.76 3.13 -12.85
N ILE A 73 8.86 2.37 -13.48
CA ILE A 73 9.24 1.30 -14.42
C ILE A 73 10.02 1.87 -15.61
N ALA A 74 9.50 2.91 -16.27
CA ALA A 74 10.13 3.52 -17.43
C ALA A 74 11.52 4.08 -17.10
N SER A 75 11.71 4.62 -15.89
CA SER A 75 13.02 5.10 -15.44
C SER A 75 14.13 4.02 -15.40
N GLU A 76 13.75 2.73 -15.31
CA GLU A 76 14.68 1.60 -15.36
C GLU A 76 14.78 0.94 -16.74
N MET A 77 13.96 1.38 -17.71
CA MET A 77 13.94 0.83 -19.06
C MET A 77 14.88 1.64 -19.97
N GLU A 78 16.09 1.13 -20.17
CA GLU A 78 17.08 1.77 -21.03
C GLU A 78 16.59 1.86 -22.49
N GLY A 79 16.56 3.07 -23.04
CA GLY A 79 16.16 3.31 -24.43
C GLY A 79 14.66 3.11 -24.71
N LYS A 80 13.81 3.12 -23.68
CA LYS A 80 12.34 3.14 -23.83
C LYS A 80 11.75 4.39 -23.20
N THR A 81 10.81 4.99 -23.92
CA THR A 81 10.02 6.13 -23.44
C THR A 81 8.91 5.66 -22.49
N GLU A 82 8.38 6.57 -21.66
CA GLU A 82 7.25 6.28 -20.76
C GLU A 82 6.03 5.79 -21.56
N GLU A 83 5.77 6.38 -22.73
CA GLU A 83 4.67 6.01 -23.62
C GLU A 83 4.85 4.60 -24.19
N GLU A 84 6.07 4.21 -24.59
CA GLU A 84 6.35 2.85 -25.06
C GLU A 84 6.16 1.82 -23.96
N VAL A 85 6.59 2.13 -22.74
CA VAL A 85 6.43 1.26 -21.56
C VAL A 85 4.96 1.14 -21.18
N GLN A 86 4.20 2.24 -21.21
CA GLN A 86 2.75 2.23 -20.99
C GLN A 86 2.04 1.29 -21.98
N ARG A 87 2.28 1.47 -23.30
CA ARG A 87 1.69 0.61 -24.33
C ARG A 87 2.04 -0.86 -24.11
N TYR A 88 3.29 -1.16 -23.76
CA TYR A 88 3.71 -2.52 -23.47
C TYR A 88 3.02 -3.09 -22.22
N ALA A 89 2.89 -2.30 -21.16
CA ALA A 89 2.25 -2.72 -19.92
C ALA A 89 0.76 -3.03 -20.09
N GLU A 90 0.04 -2.26 -20.90
CA GLU A 90 -1.36 -2.51 -21.25
C GLU A 90 -1.52 -3.85 -21.97
N VAL A 91 -0.74 -4.09 -23.03
CA VAL A 91 -0.79 -5.36 -23.76
C VAL A 91 -0.34 -6.53 -22.87
N PHE A 92 0.69 -6.33 -22.04
CA PHE A 92 1.11 -7.34 -21.07
C PHE A 92 -0.03 -7.70 -20.12
N LYS A 93 -0.76 -6.72 -19.59
CA LYS A 93 -1.89 -6.94 -18.68
C LYS A 93 -3.01 -7.77 -19.33
N GLU A 94 -3.25 -7.59 -20.62
CA GLU A 94 -4.29 -8.32 -21.34
C GLU A 94 -3.84 -9.72 -21.81
N ARG A 95 -2.57 -9.87 -22.21
CA ARG A 95 -2.06 -11.04 -22.93
C ARG A 95 -0.95 -11.80 -22.21
N TYR A 96 -0.67 -11.53 -20.94
CA TYR A 96 0.41 -12.22 -20.20
C TYR A 96 0.25 -13.74 -20.19
N THR A 97 -0.98 -14.28 -20.26
CA THR A 97 -1.27 -15.72 -20.28
C THR A 97 -0.73 -16.45 -21.50
N GLU A 98 -0.35 -15.72 -22.55
CA GLU A 98 0.28 -16.28 -23.75
C GLU A 98 1.78 -16.56 -23.54
N LEU A 99 2.36 -16.15 -22.41
CA LEU A 99 3.74 -16.44 -22.05
C LEU A 99 3.88 -17.85 -21.49
N ASN A 100 4.91 -18.60 -21.93
CA ASN A 100 5.16 -19.97 -21.44
C ASN A 100 5.24 -20.09 -19.89
N ASP A 101 5.80 -19.09 -19.20
CA ASP A 101 6.03 -19.10 -17.74
C ASP A 101 5.15 -18.07 -17.00
N TYR A 102 3.97 -17.74 -17.55
CA TYR A 102 3.16 -16.63 -17.04
C TYR A 102 2.78 -16.76 -15.56
N ASP A 103 2.44 -17.97 -15.09
CA ASP A 103 2.09 -18.23 -13.69
C ASP A 103 3.21 -17.82 -12.73
N ARG A 104 4.45 -18.16 -13.07
CA ARG A 104 5.62 -17.81 -12.27
C ARG A 104 5.88 -16.30 -12.29
N ILE A 105 5.74 -15.67 -13.46
CA ILE A 105 5.95 -14.24 -13.65
C ILE A 105 4.95 -13.45 -12.80
N ILE A 106 3.66 -13.73 -12.94
CA ILE A 106 2.60 -13.04 -12.21
C ILE A 106 2.74 -13.25 -10.70
N LYS A 107 3.01 -14.48 -10.25
CA LYS A 107 3.24 -14.76 -8.83
C LYS A 107 4.40 -13.97 -8.24
N ASN A 108 5.47 -13.76 -9.00
CA ASN A 108 6.58 -12.94 -8.55
C ASN A 108 6.20 -11.45 -8.46
N ILE A 109 5.50 -10.93 -9.47
CA ILE A 109 5.00 -9.54 -9.48
C ILE A 109 4.09 -9.30 -8.28
N GLU A 110 3.10 -10.16 -8.05
CA GLU A 110 2.17 -10.07 -6.91
C GLU A 110 2.90 -10.16 -5.57
N LYS A 111 3.93 -11.00 -5.47
CA LYS A 111 4.78 -11.09 -4.28
C LYS A 111 5.59 -9.80 -4.06
N GLY A 112 6.04 -9.16 -5.14
CA GLY A 112 6.68 -7.84 -5.09
C GLY A 112 5.71 -6.77 -4.57
N GLU A 113 4.54 -6.67 -5.18
CA GLU A 113 3.47 -5.74 -4.81
C GLU A 113 2.99 -5.94 -3.37
N SER A 114 2.85 -7.18 -2.92
CA SER A 114 2.51 -7.49 -1.53
C SER A 114 3.54 -6.95 -0.55
N LYS A 115 4.84 -6.97 -0.89
CA LYS A 115 5.89 -6.36 -0.05
C LYS A 115 5.81 -4.84 -0.05
N ILE A 116 5.48 -4.22 -1.19
CA ILE A 116 5.29 -2.77 -1.31
C ILE A 116 4.12 -2.33 -0.44
N SER A 117 2.95 -2.97 -0.61
CA SER A 117 1.77 -2.73 0.23
C SER A 117 2.08 -2.90 1.71
N ARG A 118 2.79 -3.99 2.06
CA ARG A 118 3.17 -4.25 3.44
C ARG A 118 4.07 -3.16 4.01
N LYS A 119 5.04 -2.65 3.24
CA LYS A 119 5.91 -1.55 3.66
C LYS A 119 5.08 -0.29 3.95
N ASP A 120 4.12 0.04 3.10
CA ASP A 120 3.24 1.20 3.28
C ASP A 120 2.31 1.06 4.50
N GLU A 121 1.73 -0.13 4.70
CA GLU A 121 0.93 -0.45 5.88
C GLU A 121 1.73 -0.27 7.18
N ILE A 122 2.96 -0.78 7.20
CA ILE A 122 3.87 -0.63 8.34
C ILE A 122 4.13 0.85 8.62
N MET A 123 4.46 1.64 7.58
CA MET A 123 4.74 3.06 7.75
C MET A 123 3.51 3.82 8.27
N LYS A 124 2.31 3.50 7.76
CA LYS A 124 1.04 4.06 8.27
C LYS A 124 0.77 3.66 9.72
N ALA A 125 1.01 2.40 10.09
CA ALA A 125 0.82 1.91 11.45
C ALA A 125 1.76 2.60 12.44
N ILE A 126 3.02 2.80 12.06
CA ILE A 126 4.01 3.52 12.87
C ILE A 126 3.62 5.00 12.96
N ALA A 127 3.27 5.67 11.86
CA ALA A 127 2.84 7.07 11.88
C ALA A 127 1.66 7.30 12.84
N LYS A 128 0.62 6.45 12.75
CA LYS A 128 -0.51 6.45 13.68
C LYS A 128 -0.10 6.27 15.15
N LYS A 129 0.96 5.50 15.42
CA LYS A 129 1.53 5.37 16.77
C LYS A 129 2.25 6.65 17.19
N MET A 130 3.02 7.27 16.30
CA MET A 130 3.76 8.50 16.57
C MET A 130 2.82 9.67 16.90
N ASP A 131 1.71 9.82 16.16
CA ASP A 131 0.74 10.90 16.31
C ASP A 131 0.04 10.94 17.69
N ARG A 132 0.15 9.87 18.47
CA ARG A 132 -0.36 9.80 19.85
C ARG A 132 0.52 10.55 20.86
N TYR A 133 1.69 11.02 20.46
CA TYR A 133 2.67 11.67 21.34
C TYR A 133 3.08 13.02 20.77
N LYS A 134 3.27 14.02 21.64
CA LYS A 134 3.83 15.32 21.22
C LYS A 134 5.32 15.19 20.89
N ASN A 135 6.05 14.42 21.70
CA ASN A 135 7.44 14.09 21.43
C ASN A 135 7.69 12.57 21.48
N PRO A 136 7.52 11.86 20.34
CA PRO A 136 7.68 10.41 20.30
C PRO A 136 9.07 9.93 20.75
N TRP A 137 10.12 10.72 20.51
CA TRP A 137 11.50 10.38 20.88
C TRP A 137 11.74 10.29 22.40
N LEU A 138 10.90 10.93 23.22
CA LEU A 138 11.00 10.91 24.67
C LEU A 138 9.82 10.23 25.35
N GLU A 139 8.63 10.26 24.74
CA GLU A 139 7.37 9.91 25.41
C GLU A 139 6.75 8.59 24.91
N LEU A 140 7.00 8.17 23.67
CA LEU A 140 6.43 6.93 23.10
C LEU A 140 6.62 5.68 23.97
N LYS A 141 5.50 5.09 24.43
CA LYS A 141 5.52 3.83 25.19
C LYS A 141 5.07 2.66 24.33
N ILE A 142 5.75 1.53 24.46
CA ILE A 142 5.46 0.29 23.74
C ILE A 142 4.79 -0.69 24.69
N GLN A 143 3.67 -1.26 24.26
CA GLN A 143 2.97 -2.28 25.03
C GLN A 143 3.55 -3.66 24.68
N TYR A 144 4.49 -4.13 25.50
CA TYR A 144 5.25 -5.33 25.17
C TYR A 144 4.53 -6.65 25.42
N GLY A 145 3.66 -6.72 26.42
CA GLY A 145 3.17 -8.00 26.95
C GLY A 145 4.34 -8.93 27.27
N GLN A 146 4.30 -10.15 26.74
CA GLN A 146 5.37 -11.15 26.92
C GLN A 146 6.59 -10.93 25.99
N ASN A 147 6.53 -10.00 25.04
CA ASN A 147 7.51 -9.84 23.95
C ASN A 147 8.60 -8.77 24.21
N LYS A 148 8.78 -8.32 25.46
CA LYS A 148 9.81 -7.30 25.78
C LYS A 148 11.22 -7.79 25.45
N GLY A 149 11.50 -9.07 25.69
CA GLY A 149 12.86 -9.60 25.61
C GLY A 149 13.77 -9.04 26.72
N LYS A 150 14.96 -9.62 26.87
CA LYS A 150 15.91 -9.24 27.94
C LYS A 150 16.96 -8.22 27.52
N LEU A 151 17.26 -8.14 26.22
CA LEU A 151 18.44 -7.44 25.72
C LEU A 151 18.15 -6.00 25.24
N TYR A 152 16.97 -5.77 24.67
CA TYR A 152 16.56 -4.45 24.21
C TYR A 152 15.83 -3.70 25.32
N ASN A 153 16.29 -2.50 25.63
CA ASN A 153 15.63 -1.60 26.59
C ASN A 153 14.60 -0.69 25.88
N GLU A 154 13.77 0.00 26.68
CA GLU A 154 12.69 0.85 26.13
C GLU A 154 13.19 2.05 25.32
N GLU A 155 14.37 2.58 25.66
CA GLU A 155 14.97 3.70 24.95
C GLU A 155 15.46 3.28 23.55
N CYS A 156 16.09 2.11 23.47
CA CYS A 156 16.52 1.50 22.23
C CYS A 156 15.34 1.17 21.31
N ASP A 157 14.29 0.53 21.83
CA ASP A 157 13.11 0.19 21.02
C ASP A 157 12.33 1.42 20.53
N ARG A 158 12.25 2.47 21.37
CA ARG A 158 11.67 3.76 20.98
C ARG A 158 12.47 4.39 19.85
N PHE A 159 13.80 4.41 19.98
CA PHE A 159 14.68 4.92 18.94
C PHE A 159 14.55 4.10 17.65
N LEU A 160 14.46 2.77 17.74
CA LEU A 160 14.19 1.89 16.58
C LEU A 160 12.93 2.36 15.83
N LEU A 161 11.78 2.44 16.51
CA LEU A 161 10.52 2.83 15.88
C LEU A 161 10.57 4.26 15.30
N CYS A 162 11.10 5.23 16.06
CA CYS A 162 11.19 6.61 15.60
C CYS A 162 12.13 6.76 14.40
N MET A 163 13.24 6.01 14.40
CA MET A 163 14.20 6.07 13.31
C MET A 163 13.70 5.32 12.07
N VAL A 164 12.99 4.20 12.21
CA VAL A 164 12.29 3.54 11.10
C VAL A 164 11.23 4.46 10.49
N HIS A 165 10.47 5.19 11.31
CA HIS A 165 9.53 6.20 10.82
C HIS A 165 10.22 7.31 10.01
N LYS A 166 11.39 7.76 10.48
CA LYS A 166 12.16 8.83 9.83
C LYS A 166 12.85 8.39 8.54
N LEU A 167 13.47 7.21 8.55
CA LEU A 167 14.29 6.71 7.45
C LEU A 167 13.46 5.94 6.41
N GLY A 168 12.33 5.38 6.81
CA GLY A 168 11.55 4.44 6.02
C GLY A 168 11.90 2.98 6.34
N TYR A 169 10.89 2.13 6.39
CA TYR A 169 11.05 0.69 6.63
C TYR A 169 11.88 0.03 5.51
N GLY A 170 12.84 -0.81 5.89
CA GLY A 170 13.77 -1.47 4.98
C GLY A 170 15.17 -0.84 4.92
N ASN A 171 15.33 0.41 5.36
CA ASN A 171 16.60 1.15 5.31
C ASN A 171 17.49 0.82 6.53
N TRP A 172 17.88 -0.46 6.61
CA TRP A 172 18.51 -1.03 7.80
C TRP A 172 19.97 -0.61 7.99
N GLU A 173 20.69 -0.31 6.91
CA GLU A 173 22.09 0.12 7.00
C GLU A 173 22.16 1.57 7.52
N GLU A 174 21.23 2.42 7.09
CA GLU A 174 21.05 3.77 7.61
C GLU A 174 20.62 3.74 9.08
N LEU A 175 19.70 2.83 9.45
CA LEU A 175 19.29 2.62 10.84
C LEU A 175 20.47 2.22 11.73
N LYS A 176 21.28 1.25 11.27
CA LYS A 176 22.48 0.79 11.97
C LYS A 176 23.52 1.90 12.10
N SER A 177 23.71 2.70 11.06
CA SER A 177 24.57 3.88 11.09
C SER A 177 24.08 4.91 12.10
N ALA A 178 22.77 5.14 12.18
CA ALA A 178 22.17 6.04 13.15
C ALA A 178 22.42 5.61 14.60
N PHE A 179 22.37 4.31 14.91
CA PHE A 179 22.75 3.80 16.23
C PHE A 179 24.22 4.06 16.57
N ARG A 180 25.12 3.89 15.61
CA ARG A 180 26.56 4.10 15.83
C ARG A 180 26.91 5.55 16.07
N MET A 181 26.26 6.45 15.33
CA MET A 181 26.49 7.89 15.38
C MET A 181 25.79 8.57 16.56
N SER A 182 24.70 8.00 17.08
CA SER A 182 23.94 8.59 18.17
C SER A 182 24.73 8.62 19.49
N PRO A 183 24.90 9.80 20.11
CA PRO A 183 25.50 9.91 21.44
C PRO A 183 24.72 9.15 22.52
N LEU A 184 23.41 8.96 22.32
CA LEU A 184 22.53 8.24 23.24
C LEU A 184 23.02 6.81 23.52
N PHE A 185 23.57 6.17 22.49
CA PHE A 185 24.07 4.80 22.57
C PHE A 185 25.60 4.77 22.68
N ARG A 186 26.24 5.85 23.15
CA ARG A 186 27.71 5.95 23.18
C ARG A 186 28.37 4.75 23.87
N PHE A 187 27.80 4.30 24.99
CA PHE A 187 28.28 3.17 25.79
C PHE A 187 27.45 1.89 25.61
N ASP A 188 26.38 1.91 24.80
CA ASP A 188 25.58 0.71 24.54
C ASP A 188 26.24 -0.12 23.42
N TRP A 189 27.16 -0.99 23.82
CA TRP A 189 27.84 -1.90 22.90
C TRP A 189 26.90 -2.96 22.32
N PHE A 190 25.87 -3.35 23.06
CA PHE A 190 24.92 -4.38 22.62
C PHE A 190 24.23 -3.93 21.33
N VAL A 191 23.62 -2.74 21.32
CA VAL A 191 22.92 -2.25 20.13
C VAL A 191 23.88 -1.94 18.98
N LYS A 192 25.07 -1.41 19.27
CA LYS A 192 26.09 -1.09 18.27
C LYS A 192 26.69 -2.31 17.58
N SER A 193 26.68 -3.46 18.26
CA SER A 193 27.15 -4.74 17.73
C SER A 193 26.12 -5.47 16.86
N ARG A 194 24.86 -5.00 16.81
CA ARG A 194 23.81 -5.67 16.03
C ARG A 194 24.06 -5.57 14.52
N THR A 195 23.75 -6.67 13.85
CA THR A 195 23.66 -6.72 12.39
C THR A 195 22.36 -6.06 11.91
N THR A 196 22.30 -5.66 10.64
CA THR A 196 21.08 -5.13 10.01
C THR A 196 19.91 -6.09 10.13
N GLN A 197 20.16 -7.39 9.98
CA GLN A 197 19.15 -8.44 10.10
C GLN A 197 18.60 -8.58 11.53
N GLU A 198 19.44 -8.41 12.55
CA GLU A 198 18.98 -8.45 13.94
C GLU A 198 18.14 -7.23 14.30
N LEU A 199 18.55 -6.04 13.83
CA LEU A 199 17.77 -4.81 13.99
C LEU A 199 16.42 -4.92 13.26
N ALA A 200 16.41 -5.45 12.03
CA ALA A 200 15.19 -5.70 11.27
C ALA A 200 14.23 -6.64 12.03
N ARG A 201 14.73 -7.79 12.52
CA ARG A 201 13.93 -8.74 13.32
C ARG A 201 13.35 -8.11 14.58
N ARG A 202 14.11 -7.25 15.26
CA ARG A 202 13.60 -6.52 16.43
C ARG A 202 12.52 -5.53 16.00
N CYS A 203 12.74 -4.75 14.94
CA CYS A 203 11.74 -3.84 14.39
C CYS A 203 10.43 -4.55 14.04
N ASP A 204 10.49 -5.71 13.36
CA ASP A 204 9.30 -6.50 13.01
C ASP A 204 8.49 -6.95 14.22
N THR A 205 9.19 -7.22 15.34
CA THR A 205 8.55 -7.55 16.61
C THR A 205 7.83 -6.32 17.17
N LEU A 206 8.48 -5.16 17.15
CA LEU A 206 7.88 -3.90 17.64
C LEU A 206 6.70 -3.45 16.77
N ILE A 207 6.80 -3.61 15.46
CA ILE A 207 5.74 -3.30 14.49
C ILE A 207 4.50 -4.15 14.79
N ARG A 208 4.65 -5.46 15.01
CA ARG A 208 3.52 -6.33 15.38
C ARG A 208 2.84 -5.89 16.68
N LEU A 209 3.60 -5.42 17.67
CA LEU A 209 3.04 -4.85 18.90
C LEU A 209 2.26 -3.56 18.62
N VAL A 210 2.80 -2.69 17.78
CA VAL A 210 2.14 -1.44 17.37
C VAL A 210 0.85 -1.71 16.59
N GLU A 211 0.86 -2.66 15.66
CA GLU A 211 -0.32 -3.05 14.87
C GLU A 211 -1.42 -3.60 15.76
N LYS A 212 -1.08 -4.50 16.69
CA LYS A 212 -2.03 -5.03 17.67
C LYS A 212 -2.61 -3.92 18.54
N GLU A 213 -1.77 -3.03 19.05
CA GLU A 213 -2.22 -1.89 19.85
C GLU A 213 -3.12 -0.93 19.05
N ASN A 214 -2.84 -0.72 17.76
CA ASN A 214 -3.68 0.09 16.89
C ASN A 214 -5.06 -0.55 16.69
N GLN A 215 -5.12 -1.87 16.48
CA GLN A 215 -6.38 -2.62 16.36
C GLN A 215 -7.24 -2.50 17.63
N GLU A 216 -6.64 -2.71 18.81
CA GLU A 216 -7.32 -2.55 20.10
C GLU A 216 -7.80 -1.09 20.33
N CYS A 217 -7.07 -0.10 19.84
CA CYS A 217 -7.49 1.30 19.88
C CYS A 217 -8.70 1.55 18.98
N ASP A 218 -8.66 1.06 17.74
CA ASP A 218 -9.72 1.24 16.75
C ASP A 218 -11.03 0.57 17.17
N GLU A 219 -10.95 -0.62 17.77
CA GLU A 219 -12.10 -1.32 18.32
C GLU A 219 -12.75 -0.55 19.48
N ARG A 220 -11.95 -0.02 20.40
CA ARG A 220 -12.44 0.81 21.52
C ARG A 220 -13.10 2.09 21.01
N ASP A 221 -12.50 2.76 20.04
CA ASP A 221 -13.08 3.97 19.44
C ASP A 221 -14.39 3.68 18.70
N ARG A 222 -14.47 2.54 18.00
CA ARG A 222 -15.69 2.10 17.33
C ARG A 222 -16.80 1.78 18.33
N GLN A 223 -16.48 1.14 19.45
CA GLN A 223 -17.45 0.84 20.50
C GLN A 223 -17.95 2.13 21.17
N ALA A 224 -17.05 3.05 21.53
CA ALA A 224 -17.42 4.33 22.12
C ALA A 224 -18.35 5.18 21.20
N ARG A 225 -18.17 5.08 19.88
CA ARG A 225 -19.09 5.72 18.91
C ARG A 225 -20.46 5.06 18.87
N LYS A 226 -20.55 3.73 18.98
CA LYS A 226 -21.83 3.02 19.05
C LYS A 226 -22.60 3.36 20.33
N ASP A 227 -21.91 3.37 21.47
CA ASP A 227 -22.53 3.66 22.76
C ASP A 227 -23.08 5.09 22.81
N LYS A 228 -22.35 6.07 22.25
CA LYS A 228 -22.83 7.45 22.08
C LYS A 228 -24.09 7.55 21.20
N LYS A 229 -24.23 6.70 20.19
CA LYS A 229 -25.42 6.67 19.30
C LYS A 229 -26.64 6.02 19.98
N ASN A 230 -26.41 5.05 20.86
CA ASN A 230 -27.49 4.40 21.63
C ASN A 230 -27.96 5.24 22.83
N MET A 231 -27.19 6.23 23.29
CA MET A 231 -27.55 7.13 24.41
C MET A 231 -28.34 8.38 24.01
N THR A 232 -28.67 8.60 22.74
CA THR A 232 -29.62 9.66 22.33
C THR A 232 -31.05 9.13 22.36
N PRO A 233 -31.93 9.52 23.31
CA PRO A 233 -33.31 9.11 23.32
C PRO A 233 -34.08 9.88 22.25
N THR A 234 -34.72 9.15 21.35
CA THR A 234 -35.76 9.64 20.45
C THR A 234 -36.87 10.29 21.28
N LYS A 235 -37.00 11.63 21.22
CA LYS A 235 -38.22 12.31 21.68
C LYS A 235 -39.38 11.79 20.83
N ARG A 236 -40.21 10.90 21.38
CA ARG A 236 -41.51 10.55 20.80
C ARG A 236 -42.45 11.75 20.91
N PRO A 237 -43.17 12.15 19.85
CA PRO A 237 -44.23 13.13 19.97
C PRO A 237 -45.52 12.40 20.39
N SER A 238 -46.02 12.66 21.60
CA SER A 238 -47.34 12.20 22.03
C SER A 238 -48.39 13.28 21.73
N SER A 239 -49.12 13.04 20.63
CA SER A 239 -50.57 13.22 20.40
C SER A 239 -51.32 14.50 20.82
N SER A 240 -52.07 15.04 19.86
CA SER A 240 -53.04 16.15 19.88
C SER A 240 -54.48 15.77 20.29
N SER A 241 -55.05 16.48 21.30
CA SER A 241 -56.42 17.07 21.58
C SER A 241 -57.76 16.36 21.19
N PRO A 242 -59.02 16.79 21.59
CA PRO A 242 -59.54 17.94 22.42
C PRO A 242 -60.78 17.66 23.38
N MET A 243 -61.39 18.75 23.95
CA MET A 243 -62.72 18.94 24.65
C MET A 243 -62.75 18.95 26.20
N ASP A 244 -63.51 19.75 26.98
CA ASP A 244 -64.38 20.94 26.83
C ASP A 244 -64.73 21.55 28.25
N SER A 245 -64.59 22.88 28.43
CA SER A 245 -65.24 23.87 29.35
C SER A 245 -65.39 23.68 30.89
N PRO A 246 -65.85 24.71 31.68
CA PRO A 246 -65.17 25.98 32.00
C PRO A 246 -65.22 26.34 33.53
N MET A 247 -64.43 27.30 34.06
CA MET A 247 -64.92 28.39 34.95
C MET A 247 -63.79 29.29 35.54
N GLN A 248 -64.00 30.62 35.43
CA GLN A 248 -63.69 31.73 36.37
C GLN A 248 -62.23 32.20 36.65
N THR A 249 -61.95 33.40 36.14
CA THR A 249 -61.02 34.47 36.60
C THR A 249 -61.37 34.98 38.03
N PRO A 250 -60.66 35.94 38.70
CA PRO A 250 -59.57 36.83 38.25
C PRO A 250 -58.39 36.92 39.27
N SER A 251 -57.23 37.53 38.99
CA SER A 251 -57.02 38.97 39.16
C SER A 251 -55.51 39.28 39.19
N LYS A 252 -55.11 40.30 38.41
CA LYS A 252 -54.15 41.40 38.71
C LYS A 252 -52.87 41.05 39.52
N ARG A 253 -51.66 41.48 39.16
CA ARG A 253 -51.25 42.86 38.81
C ARG A 253 -49.71 42.90 38.65
N GLY A 254 -49.20 43.82 37.81
CA GLY A 254 -47.84 44.39 37.95
C GLY A 254 -46.82 43.86 36.92
N ARG A 255 -46.71 44.42 35.69
CA ARG A 255 -45.94 45.62 35.29
C ARG A 255 -44.47 45.60 35.76
N ARG A 256 -43.54 45.45 34.80
CA ARG A 256 -42.54 46.47 34.33
C ARG A 256 -41.35 46.58 35.28
N ASP A 257 -40.15 46.93 34.89
CA ASP A 257 -39.45 47.27 33.66
C ASP A 257 -37.95 47.20 34.04
N GLY A 258 -37.05 47.25 33.07
CA GLY A 258 -35.90 48.14 33.25
C GLY A 258 -34.52 47.52 33.51
N SER A 259 -33.72 47.62 32.45
CA SER A 259 -32.37 48.18 32.42
C SER A 259 -31.17 47.37 32.93
N ALA A 260 -30.33 46.98 31.97
CA ALA A 260 -28.87 46.97 32.07
C ALA A 260 -28.30 48.42 32.17
N PRO A 261 -26.98 48.71 32.08
CA PRO A 261 -25.77 47.88 32.10
C PRO A 261 -24.63 48.48 32.98
N SER A 262 -23.43 47.89 32.82
CA SER A 262 -22.09 48.51 32.93
C SER A 262 -21.26 48.16 34.16
N GLY A 263 -19.95 47.99 33.93
CA GLY A 263 -18.97 48.06 35.02
C GLY A 263 -17.70 47.24 34.83
N LYS A 264 -16.81 47.67 33.93
CA LYS A 264 -15.40 47.25 33.82
C LYS A 264 -14.67 47.21 35.18
N ARG A 265 -13.80 46.19 35.38
CA ARG A 265 -12.43 46.29 35.92
C ARG A 265 -11.81 44.86 35.91
N ARG A 266 -10.78 44.54 35.11
CA ARG A 266 -9.38 45.02 35.00
C ARG A 266 -8.43 44.27 35.97
N ARG A 267 -7.43 43.62 35.36
CA ARG A 267 -6.11 43.16 35.88
C ARG A 267 -6.18 41.97 36.86
N ARG A 268 -5.31 40.97 36.74
CA ARG A 268 -3.91 41.00 36.31
C ARG A 268 -3.54 39.65 35.67
#